data_AF-A0A8S2HR79-F1
#
_entry.id   AF-A0A8S2HR79-F1
#
_cell.length_a   1.000
_cell.length_b   1.000
_cell.length_c   1.000
_cell.angle_alpha   90.00
_cell.angle_beta   90.00
_cell.angle_gamma   90.00
#
_symmetry.space_group_name_H-M   'P 1'
#
loop_
_entity.id
_entity.type
_entity.pdbx_description
1 polymer ?
#
loop_
_entity_poly.entity_id
_entity_poly.type
_entity_poly.pdbx_seq_one_letter_code
_entity_poly.pdbx_strand_id
1 'polypeptide(L)'
;MNFRTLGVSVQLSLYLKNLCYHVGLLDVDLCGPSIPQMFCLEKSSKNIVYESEQGWTPIYVVESNALCIMLIGFLLENMNGAIIWRGPRKMAMIQRLIAGVNWSNLDYLVTETPTSTSDEHITVMNILKQSNSEKTNDYLHSIF
;
A
#
# COMPACT_ATOMS: atom_id res chain seq x y z
N MET A 1 -6.86 -15.43 -11.46
CA MET A 1 -6.53 -15.52 -10.03
C MET A 1 -5.01 -15.50 -9.89
N ASN A 2 -4.42 -14.30 -9.69
CA ASN A 2 -2.97 -14.13 -9.55
C ASN A 2 -2.59 -14.18 -8.06
N PHE A 3 -2.48 -15.38 -7.50
CA PHE A 3 -2.04 -15.57 -6.09
C PHE A 3 -0.53 -15.39 -5.90
N ARG A 4 0.25 -15.15 -6.95
CA ARG A 4 1.70 -15.39 -6.94
C ARG A 4 2.56 -14.21 -6.49
N THR A 5 2.17 -12.95 -6.74
CA THR A 5 3.01 -11.78 -6.41
C THR A 5 2.77 -11.29 -5.01
N LEU A 6 1.50 -11.08 -4.62
CA LEU A 6 1.13 -10.59 -3.28
C LEU A 6 1.73 -11.39 -2.13
N GLY A 7 1.86 -12.71 -2.29
CA GLY A 7 2.49 -13.57 -1.28
C GLY A 7 3.95 -13.24 -1.02
N VAL A 8 4.69 -12.76 -2.03
CA VAL A 8 6.11 -12.39 -1.90
C VAL A 8 6.25 -11.10 -1.11
N SER A 9 5.51 -10.04 -1.45
CA SER A 9 5.59 -8.79 -0.67
C SER A 9 5.14 -8.96 0.76
N VAL A 10 4.08 -9.73 1.02
CA VAL A 10 3.65 -10.02 2.39
C VAL A 10 4.74 -10.74 3.18
N GLN A 11 5.38 -11.77 2.60
CA GLN A 11 6.48 -12.48 3.24
C GLN A 11 7.69 -11.58 3.47
N LEU A 12 8.03 -10.73 2.51
CA LEU A 12 9.12 -9.77 2.62
C LEU A 12 8.85 -8.75 3.74
N SER A 13 7.63 -8.19 3.81
CA SER A 13 7.27 -7.25 4.86
C SER A 13 7.36 -7.89 6.26
N LEU A 14 6.90 -9.14 6.39
CA LEU A 14 7.03 -9.89 7.65
C LEU A 14 8.48 -10.17 8.01
N TYR A 15 9.31 -10.51 7.02
CA TYR A 15 10.75 -10.73 7.22
C TYR A 15 11.46 -9.45 7.70
N LEU A 16 11.25 -8.32 7.02
CA LEU A 16 11.82 -7.02 7.40
C LEU A 16 11.35 -6.58 8.80
N LYS A 17 10.07 -6.79 9.11
CA LYS A 17 9.55 -6.53 10.47
C LYS A 17 10.25 -7.40 11.51
N ASN A 18 10.56 -8.66 11.21
CA ASN A 18 11.27 -9.56 12.13
C ASN A 18 12.73 -9.14 12.34
N LEU A 19 13.30 -8.35 11.43
CA LEU A 19 14.58 -7.66 11.61
C LEU A 19 14.46 -6.34 12.39
N CYS A 20 13.31 -6.09 13.02
CA CYS A 20 13.01 -4.89 13.83
C CYS A 20 12.88 -3.59 13.03
N TYR A 21 12.59 -3.66 11.74
CA TYR A 21 12.25 -2.48 10.94
C TYR A 21 10.76 -2.13 11.02
N HIS A 22 10.45 -0.84 10.85
CA HIS A 22 9.10 -0.34 10.60
C HIS A 22 8.79 -0.45 9.11
N VAL A 23 7.75 -1.21 8.79
CA VAL A 23 7.44 -1.58 7.41
C VAL A 23 6.02 -1.16 7.05
N GLY A 24 5.89 -0.48 5.92
CA GLY A 24 4.62 -0.23 5.24
C GLY A 24 4.45 -1.21 4.09
N LEU A 25 3.27 -1.79 3.97
CA LEU A 25 2.86 -2.56 2.79
C LEU A 25 1.76 -1.79 2.06
N LEU A 26 2.05 -1.35 0.84
CA LEU A 26 1.11 -0.63 -0.01
C LEU A 26 0.72 -1.52 -1.20
N ASP A 27 -0.56 -1.81 -1.33
CA ASP A 27 -1.11 -2.53 -2.47
C ASP A 27 -1.99 -1.60 -3.32
N VAL A 28 -1.50 -1.33 -4.54
CA VAL A 28 -2.18 -0.51 -5.53
C VAL A 28 -2.89 -1.35 -6.60
N ASP A 29 -2.86 -2.69 -6.48
CA ASP A 29 -3.55 -3.60 -7.39
C ASP A 29 -4.98 -3.91 -6.92
N LEU A 30 -5.96 -3.39 -7.69
CA LEU A 30 -7.38 -3.62 -7.48
C LEU A 30 -7.84 -5.03 -7.89
N CYS A 31 -7.04 -5.76 -8.66
CA CYS A 31 -7.47 -6.97 -9.36
C CYS A 31 -7.02 -8.29 -8.68
N GLY A 32 -6.32 -8.21 -7.54
CA GLY A 32 -5.77 -9.35 -6.81
C GLY A 32 -6.61 -9.84 -5.62
N PRO A 33 -6.42 -11.09 -5.15
CA PRO A 33 -6.94 -11.52 -3.86
C PRO A 33 -6.39 -10.61 -2.76
N SER A 34 -7.21 -10.29 -1.76
CA SER A 34 -6.98 -9.11 -0.93
C SER A 34 -6.02 -9.38 0.25
N ILE A 35 -5.07 -8.48 0.53
CA ILE A 35 -4.25 -8.50 1.76
C ILE A 35 -5.10 -8.75 3.02
N PRO A 36 -6.33 -8.19 3.14
CA PRO A 36 -7.25 -8.51 4.22
C PRO A 36 -7.53 -9.98 4.46
N GLN A 37 -7.55 -10.82 3.43
CA GLN A 37 -7.70 -12.27 3.62
C GLN A 37 -6.46 -12.86 4.27
N MET A 38 -5.27 -12.44 3.83
CA MET A 38 -3.99 -12.94 4.33
C MET A 38 -3.74 -12.53 5.79
N PHE A 39 -4.19 -11.34 6.19
CA PHE A 39 -4.07 -10.83 7.56
C PHE A 39 -5.35 -10.98 8.40
N CYS A 40 -6.36 -11.70 7.90
CA CYS A 40 -7.66 -11.89 8.57
C CYS A 40 -8.36 -10.58 8.98
N LEU A 41 -8.22 -9.52 8.16
CA LEU A 41 -8.72 -8.17 8.41
C LEU A 41 -10.19 -7.96 7.99
N GLU A 42 -10.88 -8.97 7.46
CA GLU A 42 -12.20 -8.77 6.85
C GLU A 42 -13.33 -8.37 7.81
N LYS A 43 -13.16 -8.50 9.14
CA LYS A 43 -14.26 -8.36 10.11
C LYS A 43 -13.87 -7.74 11.44
N SER A 44 -13.20 -6.59 11.42
CA SER A 44 -13.01 -5.81 12.66
C SER A 44 -13.18 -4.32 12.41
N SER A 45 -13.94 -3.68 13.29
CA SER A 45 -14.17 -2.22 13.34
C SER A 45 -12.89 -1.39 13.47
N LYS A 46 -11.73 -2.05 13.63
CA LYS A 46 -10.38 -1.50 13.67
C LYS A 46 -9.74 -1.33 12.28
N ASN A 47 -10.36 -1.87 11.23
CA ASN A 47 -9.79 -1.90 9.87
C ASN A 47 -10.46 -0.86 8.96
N ILE A 48 -10.66 0.35 9.49
CA ILE A 48 -11.23 1.49 8.78
C ILE A 48 -10.11 2.50 8.56
N VAL A 49 -9.95 2.96 7.32
CA VAL A 49 -9.03 4.05 7.00
C VAL A 49 -9.70 5.37 7.35
N TYR A 50 -9.05 6.16 8.19
CA TYR A 50 -9.48 7.51 8.54
C TYR A 50 -8.67 8.55 7.78
N GLU A 51 -9.34 9.59 7.29
CA GLU A 51 -8.70 10.76 6.71
C GLU A 51 -8.57 11.87 7.73
N SER A 52 -7.37 12.43 7.86
CA SER A 52 -7.04 13.58 8.71
C SER A 52 -6.32 14.65 7.90
N GLU A 53 -6.01 15.79 8.52
CA GLU A 53 -5.18 16.83 7.89
C GLU A 53 -3.78 16.33 7.47
N GLN A 54 -3.29 15.26 8.12
CA GLN A 54 -1.99 14.65 7.82
C GLN A 54 -2.07 13.57 6.74
N GLY A 55 -3.27 13.27 6.24
CA GLY A 55 -3.52 12.20 5.27
C GLY A 55 -4.28 11.01 5.86
N TRP A 56 -4.31 9.93 5.08
CA TRP A 56 -4.96 8.67 5.42
C TRP A 56 -4.14 7.87 6.43
N THR A 57 -4.80 7.36 7.46
CA THR A 57 -4.17 6.50 8.46
C THR A 57 -4.12 5.06 7.95
N PRO A 58 -2.94 4.44 7.81
CA PRO A 58 -2.82 3.04 7.42
C PRO A 58 -3.32 2.12 8.53
N ILE A 59 -3.64 0.87 8.18
CA ILE A 59 -4.11 -0.13 9.12
C ILE A 59 -2.92 -0.85 9.74
N TYR A 60 -2.76 -0.76 11.05
CA TYR A 60 -1.72 -1.48 11.78
C TYR A 60 -2.17 -2.92 12.06
N VAL A 61 -1.34 -3.88 11.67
CA VAL A 61 -1.65 -5.32 11.77
C VAL A 61 -0.93 -6.03 12.91
N VAL A 62 -0.09 -5.30 13.63
CA VAL A 62 0.64 -5.79 14.82
C VAL A 62 0.54 -4.76 15.95
N GLU A 63 0.48 -5.22 17.20
CA GLU A 63 0.37 -4.34 18.38
C GLU A 63 1.56 -3.39 18.54
N SER A 64 2.73 -3.79 18.04
CA SER A 64 3.95 -2.96 18.10
C SER A 64 3.95 -1.80 17.10
N ASN A 65 2.91 -1.66 16.27
CA ASN A 65 2.83 -0.70 15.16
C ASN A 65 3.98 -0.77 14.13
N ALA A 66 4.78 -1.85 14.16
CA ALA A 66 5.93 -2.03 13.28
C ALA A 66 5.56 -2.50 11.86
N LEU A 67 4.31 -2.90 11.64
CA LEU A 67 3.80 -3.26 10.31
C LEU A 67 2.44 -2.61 10.10
N CYS A 68 2.33 -1.80 9.06
CA CYS A 68 1.09 -1.16 8.64
C CYS A 68 0.82 -1.42 7.16
N ILE A 69 -0.46 -1.36 6.80
CA ILE A 69 -0.94 -1.75 5.48
C ILE A 69 -1.87 -0.67 4.94
N MET A 70 -1.70 -0.31 3.68
CA MET A 70 -2.68 0.45 2.92
C MET A 70 -3.02 -0.30 1.63
N LEU A 71 -4.32 -0.43 1.35
CA LEU A 71 -4.84 -1.05 0.13
C LEU A 71 -5.97 -0.15 -0.37
N ILE A 72 -6.00 0.12 -1.67
CA ILE A 72 -7.06 0.91 -2.32
C ILE A 72 -8.49 0.42 -2.02
N GLY A 73 -8.68 -0.89 -1.84
CA GLY A 73 -9.93 -1.53 -1.44
C GLY A 73 -10.43 -1.13 -0.04
N PHE A 74 -9.56 -0.66 0.87
CA PHE A 74 -10.00 -0.08 2.15
C PHE A 74 -10.69 1.28 1.98
N LEU A 75 -10.48 1.95 0.85
CA LEU A 75 -11.14 3.22 0.52
C LEU A 75 -12.48 3.01 -0.19
N LEU A 76 -12.89 1.76 -0.43
CA LEU A 76 -14.12 1.42 -1.13
C LEU A 76 -15.19 0.97 -0.12
N GLU A 77 -16.43 1.41 -0.33
CA GLU A 77 -17.58 0.97 0.48
C GLU A 77 -17.83 -0.55 0.38
N ASN A 78 -17.51 -1.13 -0.77
CA ASN A 78 -17.59 -2.56 -1.01
C ASN A 78 -16.27 -3.07 -1.59
N MET A 79 -15.50 -3.78 -0.75
CA MET A 79 -14.21 -4.34 -1.12
C MET A 79 -14.29 -5.38 -2.24
N ASN A 80 -15.45 -6.05 -2.37
CA ASN A 80 -15.73 -7.05 -3.42
C ASN A 80 -16.42 -6.44 -4.65
N GLY A 81 -16.72 -5.15 -4.62
CA GLY A 81 -17.32 -4.43 -5.74
C GLY A 81 -16.29 -4.18 -6.83
N ALA A 82 -16.49 -4.75 -8.02
CA ALA A 82 -15.66 -4.44 -9.17
C ALA A 82 -15.88 -2.98 -9.59
N ILE A 83 -14.93 -2.10 -9.27
CA ILE A 83 -14.95 -0.71 -9.74
C ILE A 83 -14.09 -0.60 -10.99
N ILE A 84 -14.67 -0.09 -12.07
CA ILE A 84 -13.95 0.18 -13.31
C ILE A 84 -13.30 1.57 -13.19
N TRP A 85 -12.02 1.59 -12.78
CA TRP A 85 -11.21 2.80 -12.76
C TRP A 85 -10.56 3.00 -14.14
N ARG A 86 -10.79 4.13 -14.82
CA ARG A 86 -10.21 4.41 -16.15
C ARG A 86 -9.31 5.65 -16.15
N GLY A 87 -8.19 5.53 -16.88
CA GLY A 87 -7.31 6.63 -17.28
C GLY A 87 -6.92 7.56 -16.13
N PRO A 88 -7.21 8.88 -16.22
CA PRO A 88 -6.78 9.87 -15.24
C PRO A 88 -7.25 9.61 -13.80
N ARG A 89 -8.45 9.02 -13.63
CA ARG A 89 -9.01 8.77 -12.29
C ARG A 89 -8.23 7.70 -11.53
N LYS A 90 -7.77 6.66 -12.25
CA LYS A 90 -6.92 5.62 -11.66
C LYS A 90 -5.56 6.19 -11.26
N MET A 91 -4.95 6.97 -12.15
CA MET A 91 -3.66 7.62 -11.89
C MET A 91 -3.72 8.57 -10.69
N ALA A 92 -4.74 9.43 -10.62
CA ALA A 92 -4.92 10.35 -9.50
C ALA A 92 -5.10 9.62 -8.15
N MET A 93 -5.78 8.46 -8.16
CA MET A 93 -5.95 7.66 -6.95
C MET A 93 -4.65 6.99 -6.50
N ILE A 94 -3.89 6.44 -7.44
CA ILE A 94 -2.55 5.88 -7.16
C ILE A 94 -1.63 6.96 -6.60
N GLN A 95 -1.62 8.17 -7.20
CA GLN A 95 -0.89 9.33 -6.69
C GLN A 95 -1.29 9.66 -5.26
N ARG A 96 -2.59 9.72 -4.99
CA ARG A 96 -3.11 10.02 -3.66
C ARG A 96 -2.78 8.91 -2.65
N LEU A 97 -2.74 7.65 -3.06
CA LEU A 97 -2.33 6.53 -2.18
C LEU A 97 -0.86 6.57 -1.82
N ILE A 98 0.02 6.94 -2.75
CA ILE A 98 1.45 7.03 -2.48
C ILE A 98 1.75 8.25 -1.62
N ALA A 99 1.19 9.42 -1.97
CA ALA A 99 1.54 10.70 -1.33
C ALA A 99 0.66 11.04 -0.12
N GLY A 100 -0.58 10.57 -0.10
CA GLY A 100 -1.61 10.98 0.86
C GLY A 100 -1.78 10.07 2.06
N VAL A 101 -0.94 9.04 2.21
CA VAL A 101 -0.95 8.16 3.39
C VAL A 101 0.05 8.67 4.41
N ASN A 102 -0.41 8.83 5.65
CA ASN A 102 0.45 9.16 6.78
C ASN A 102 1.12 7.89 7.31
N TRP A 103 2.25 7.56 6.72
CA TRP A 103 3.03 6.38 7.08
C TRP A 103 3.74 6.48 8.43
N SER A 104 3.77 7.67 9.05
CA SER A 104 4.57 7.93 10.25
C SER A 104 6.05 7.58 10.03
N ASN A 105 6.70 6.92 10.98
CA ASN A 105 8.11 6.53 10.91
C ASN A 105 8.26 5.15 10.23
N LEU A 106 8.61 5.14 8.94
CA LEU A 106 8.88 3.93 8.17
C LEU A 106 10.37 3.83 7.80
N ASP A 107 10.90 2.61 7.91
CA ASP A 107 12.21 2.24 7.38
C ASP A 107 12.06 1.68 5.95
N TYR A 108 11.00 0.90 5.68
CA TYR A 108 10.75 0.31 4.36
C TYR A 108 9.29 0.49 3.93
N LEU A 109 9.11 0.78 2.64
CA LEU A 109 7.80 0.73 1.98
C LEU A 109 7.87 -0.34 0.88
N VAL A 110 7.16 -1.45 1.11
CA VAL A 110 6.98 -2.53 0.13
C VAL A 110 5.74 -2.22 -0.67
N THR A 111 5.87 -2.13 -2.00
CA THR A 111 4.76 -1.74 -2.88
C THR A 111 4.43 -2.85 -3.87
N GLU A 112 3.20 -3.37 -3.82
CA GLU A 112 2.70 -4.31 -4.82
C GLU A 112 2.05 -3.54 -5.97
N THR A 113 2.59 -3.74 -7.17
CA THR A 113 2.10 -3.09 -8.39
C THR A 113 1.38 -4.08 -9.31
N PRO A 114 0.38 -3.64 -10.08
CA PRO A 114 -0.44 -4.53 -10.90
C PRO A 114 0.42 -5.18 -12.00
N THR A 115 0.41 -6.51 -12.13
CA THR A 115 1.23 -7.29 -13.10
C THR A 115 1.21 -6.87 -14.57
N SER A 116 0.31 -5.96 -14.96
CA SER A 116 0.27 -5.38 -16.30
C SER A 116 1.35 -4.30 -16.45
N THR A 117 2.15 -4.38 -17.52
CA THR A 117 3.07 -3.33 -18.00
C THR A 117 2.33 -2.06 -18.51
N SER A 118 1.14 -1.77 -17.97
CA SER A 118 0.32 -0.62 -18.29
C SER A 118 0.92 0.66 -17.70
N ASP A 119 0.38 1.81 -18.13
CA ASP A 119 0.71 3.16 -17.66
C ASP A 119 0.81 3.28 -16.12
N GLU A 120 0.16 2.40 -15.38
CA GLU A 120 0.19 2.28 -13.91
C GLU A 120 1.59 2.04 -13.35
N HIS A 121 2.33 1.07 -13.90
CA HIS A 121 3.71 0.79 -13.47
C HIS A 121 4.62 2.01 -13.68
N ILE A 122 4.53 2.64 -14.85
CA ILE A 122 5.31 3.85 -15.18
C ILE A 122 4.91 5.02 -14.27
N THR A 123 3.62 5.15 -13.98
CA THR A 123 3.07 6.19 -13.11
C THR A 123 3.60 6.05 -11.68
N VAL A 124 3.49 4.86 -11.07
CA VAL A 124 4.01 4.58 -9.73
C VAL A 124 5.51 4.91 -9.65
N MET A 125 6.27 4.43 -10.64
CA MET A 125 7.72 4.66 -10.70
C MET A 125 8.08 6.15 -10.80
N ASN A 126 7.35 6.92 -11.62
CA ASN A 126 7.59 8.35 -11.76
C ASN A 126 7.25 9.12 -10.48
N ILE A 127 6.15 8.77 -9.81
CA ILE A 127 5.72 9.41 -8.57
C ILE A 127 6.72 9.12 -7.45
N LEU A 128 7.12 7.85 -7.27
CA LEU A 128 8.08 7.46 -6.23
C LEU A 128 9.45 8.14 -6.44
N LYS A 129 9.91 8.28 -7.69
CA LYS A 129 11.13 9.03 -7.99
C LYS A 129 11.02 10.52 -7.65
N GLN A 130 9.86 11.12 -7.92
CA GLN A 130 9.61 12.53 -7.58
C GLN A 130 9.54 12.73 -6.06
N SER A 131 8.81 11.85 -5.34
CA SER A 131 8.70 11.94 -3.88
C SER A 131 10.04 11.73 -3.17
N ASN A 132 10.90 10.87 -3.69
CA ASN A 132 12.25 10.66 -3.16
C ASN A 132 13.21 11.81 -3.49
N SER A 133 12.93 12.60 -4.52
CA SER A 133 13.74 13.78 -4.86
C SER A 133 13.37 15.00 -4.00
N GLU A 134 12.13 15.07 -3.52
CA GLU A 134 11.64 16.15 -2.65
C GLU A 134 11.84 15.87 -1.14
N LYS A 135 11.93 14.60 -0.75
CA LYS A 135 12.29 14.19 0.62
C LYS A 135 13.75 13.74 0.65
N THR A 136 14.65 14.65 0.99
CA THR A 136 15.97 14.32 1.57
C THR A 136 15.77 13.66 2.94
N ASN A 137 15.30 12.42 2.95
CA ASN A 137 15.40 11.49 4.06
C ASN A 137 16.03 10.21 3.50
N ASP A 138 17.32 10.04 3.76
CA ASP A 138 18.20 8.98 3.23
C ASP A 138 17.82 7.53 3.64
N TYR A 139 16.61 7.28 4.13
CA TYR A 139 16.24 6.02 4.78
C TYR A 139 15.04 5.29 4.16
N LEU A 140 14.30 5.89 3.23
CA LEU A 140 13.17 5.20 2.58
C LEU A 140 13.63 4.39 1.36
N HIS A 141 13.92 3.12 1.59
CA HIS A 141 14.15 2.16 0.52
C HIS A 141 12.81 1.60 0.02
N SER A 142 12.46 1.90 -1.24
CA SER A 142 11.34 1.23 -1.92
C SER A 142 11.84 -0.10 -2.50
N ILE A 143 11.13 -1.18 -2.19
CA ILE A 143 11.41 -2.51 -2.72
C ILE A 143 10.17 -2.95 -3.53
N PHE A 144 10.40 -3.23 -4.80
CA PHE A 144 9.41 -3.72 -5.78
C PHE A 144 9.47 -5.23 -5.92
#